data_AF-A0A1B3LQ56-F1
#
_entry.id   AF-A0A1B3LQ56-F1
#
_cell.length_a   1.000
_cell.length_b   1.000
_cell.length_c   1.000
_cell.angle_alpha   90.00
_cell.angle_beta   90.00
_cell.angle_gamma   90.00
#
_symmetry.space_group_name_H-M   'P 1'
#
loop_
_entity.id
_entity.type
_entity.pdbx_description
1 polymer ?
#
loop_
_entity_poly.entity_id
_entity_poly.type
_entity_poly.pdbx_seq_one_letter_code
_entity_poly.pdbx_strand_id
1 'polypeptide(L)'
;MRREPLRSAGQRLVHVFVVGAGWFLFGWAWLLVGRDLPDYGVLAWMIVATLVISPAITLYWVLHNLAIFKLKGPRLRLPEAKAEYLQDWAGRPVVADWTTLRTARITVIGVVDSRKLYRCLAPRSVDPGVSRLFGKG
;
A
#
# COMPACT_ATOMS: atom_id res chain seq x y z
N MET A 1 5.13 4.90 18.98
CA MET A 1 5.38 6.10 18.14
C MET A 1 4.09 6.93 18.10
N ARG A 2 4.01 8.02 18.88
CA ARG A 2 2.92 9.00 18.77
C ARG A 2 3.16 9.79 17.48
N ARG A 3 2.23 9.74 16.53
CA ARG A 3 2.26 10.66 15.38
C ARG A 3 1.88 12.03 15.92
N GLU A 4 2.81 12.98 15.88
CA GLU A 4 2.47 14.37 16.22
C GLU A 4 1.39 14.87 15.26
N PRO A 5 0.28 15.43 15.76
CA PRO A 5 -0.78 15.96 14.92
C PRO A 5 -0.27 17.18 14.14
N LEU A 6 -0.72 17.31 12.89
CA LEU A 6 -0.28 18.32 11.93
C LEU A 6 -0.08 19.73 12.56
N ARG A 7 1.14 20.23 12.29
CA ARG A 7 1.72 21.56 12.52
C ARG A 7 0.69 22.69 12.37
N SER A 8 0.46 23.44 13.47
CA SER A 8 -0.26 24.72 13.62
C SER A 8 -1.67 24.90 13.03
N ALA A 9 -2.51 25.69 13.71
CA ALA A 9 -3.89 25.97 13.30
C ALA A 9 -3.99 26.66 11.92
N GLY A 10 -3.02 27.50 11.57
CA GLY A 10 -2.98 28.17 10.27
C GLY A 10 -2.82 27.21 9.10
N GLN A 11 -1.99 26.16 9.24
CA GLN A 11 -1.81 25.18 8.18
C GLN A 11 -3.08 24.34 7.96
N ARG A 12 -3.88 24.12 9.02
CA ARG A 12 -5.18 23.45 8.91
C ARG A 12 -6.19 24.31 8.16
N LEU A 13 -6.25 25.61 8.44
CA LEU A 13 -7.15 26.54 7.74
C LEU A 13 -6.80 26.64 6.26
N VAL A 14 -5.51 26.78 5.92
CA VAL A 14 -5.06 26.77 4.52
C VAL A 14 -5.41 25.45 3.85
N HIS A 15 -5.22 24.31 4.55
CA HIS A 15 -5.54 23.01 3.99
C HIS A 15 -7.05 22.86 3.71
N VAL A 16 -7.91 23.24 4.66
CA VAL A 16 -9.37 23.19 4.47
C VAL A 16 -9.80 24.10 3.33
N PHE A 17 -9.24 25.30 3.24
CA PHE A 17 -9.54 26.23 2.16
C PHE A 17 -9.14 25.68 0.78
N VAL A 18 -7.91 25.15 0.65
CA VAL A 18 -7.42 24.56 -0.61
C VAL A 18 -8.27 23.36 -1.03
N VAL A 19 -8.62 22.49 -0.08
CA VAL A 19 -9.48 21.33 -0.35
C VAL A 19 -10.88 21.78 -0.77
N GLY A 20 -11.47 22.74 -0.06
CA GLY A 20 -12.79 23.29 -0.39
C GLY A 20 -12.82 23.95 -1.77
N ALA A 21 -11.81 24.79 -2.07
CA ALA A 21 -11.67 25.43 -3.37
C ALA A 21 -11.50 24.40 -4.51
N GLY A 22 -10.70 23.35 -4.27
CA GLY A 22 -10.51 22.26 -5.24
C GLY A 22 -11.81 21.52 -5.56
N TRP A 23 -12.58 21.15 -4.53
CA TRP A 23 -13.88 20.49 -4.72
C TRP A 23 -14.91 21.39 -5.40
N PHE A 24 -14.95 22.67 -5.04
CA PHE A 24 -15.83 23.64 -5.70
C PHE A 24 -15.49 23.79 -7.19
N LEU A 25 -14.21 24.00 -7.52
CA LEU A 25 -13.74 24.11 -8.91
C LEU A 25 -14.03 22.84 -9.70
N PHE A 26 -13.84 21.67 -9.10
CA PHE A 26 -14.17 20.39 -9.72
C PHE A 26 -15.66 20.27 -10.03
N GLY A 27 -16.54 20.52 -9.03
CA GLY A 27 -17.98 20.46 -9.22
C GLY A 27 -18.48 21.46 -10.25
N TRP A 28 -17.94 22.68 -10.24
CA TRP A 28 -18.23 23.71 -11.22
C TRP A 28 -17.85 23.28 -12.64
N ALA A 29 -16.61 22.80 -12.83
CA ALA A 29 -16.15 22.31 -14.12
C ALA A 29 -16.96 21.10 -14.61
N TRP A 30 -17.34 20.20 -13.71
CA TRP A 30 -18.16 19.04 -14.03
C TRP A 30 -19.57 19.42 -14.50
N LEU A 31 -20.18 20.43 -13.86
CA LEU A 31 -21.45 20.99 -14.30
C LEU A 31 -21.35 21.66 -15.68
N LEU A 32 -20.21 22.26 -15.99
CA LEU A 32 -19.95 22.86 -17.31
C LEU A 32 -19.87 21.77 -18.40
N VAL A 33 -19.14 20.68 -18.14
CA VAL A 33 -19.06 19.52 -19.04
C VAL A 33 -20.43 18.88 -19.27
N GLY A 34 -21.29 18.83 -18.26
CA GLY A 34 -22.61 18.21 -18.36
C GLY A 34 -23.67 19.03 -19.10
N ARG A 35 -23.43 20.31 -19.41
CA ARG A 35 -24.45 21.21 -19.97
C ARG A 35 -24.32 21.47 -21.48
N ASP A 36 -23.14 21.34 -22.08
CA ASP A 36 -22.90 21.67 -23.49
C ASP A 36 -22.18 20.53 -24.25
N LEU A 37 -22.40 20.45 -25.58
CA LEU A 37 -21.50 19.68 -26.46
C LEU A 37 -20.07 20.25 -26.30
N PRO A 38 -19.02 19.42 -26.28
CA PRO A 38 -17.70 19.84 -25.83
C PRO A 38 -17.17 21.02 -26.65
N ASP A 39 -17.06 22.19 -26.01
CA ASP A 39 -16.30 23.31 -26.53
C ASP A 39 -14.82 22.89 -26.59
N TYR A 40 -14.30 22.74 -27.81
CA TYR A 40 -12.92 22.35 -28.07
C TYR A 40 -11.91 23.31 -27.42
N GLY A 41 -12.27 24.58 -27.17
CA GLY A 41 -11.45 25.53 -26.44
C GLY A 41 -11.32 25.20 -24.95
N VAL A 42 -12.41 24.78 -24.31
CA VAL A 42 -12.40 24.32 -22.90
C VAL A 42 -11.59 23.04 -22.78
N LEU A 43 -11.77 22.08 -23.69
CA LEU A 43 -10.99 20.85 -23.71
C LEU A 43 -9.50 21.12 -23.93
N ALA A 44 -9.14 22.00 -24.86
CA ALA A 44 -7.75 22.40 -25.11
C ALA A 44 -7.13 23.03 -23.85
N TRP A 45 -7.85 23.91 -23.16
CA TRP A 45 -7.39 24.49 -21.90
C TRP A 45 -7.20 23.44 -20.80
N MET A 46 -8.11 22.48 -20.66
CA MET A 46 -7.95 21.39 -19.69
C MET A 46 -6.72 20.53 -19.99
N ILE A 47 -6.47 20.24 -21.27
CA ILE A 47 -5.28 19.49 -21.70
C ILE A 47 -4.02 20.29 -21.37
N VAL A 48 -3.94 21.56 -21.76
CA VAL A 48 -2.79 22.43 -21.50
C VAL A 48 -2.55 22.59 -20.00
N ALA A 49 -3.61 22.86 -19.23
CA ALA A 49 -3.52 23.00 -17.78
C ALA A 49 -3.01 21.70 -17.13
N THR A 50 -3.51 20.54 -17.54
CA THR A 50 -3.04 19.25 -17.03
C THR A 50 -1.58 18.98 -17.40
N LEU A 51 -1.20 19.28 -18.65
CA LEU A 51 0.16 19.12 -19.16
C LEU A 51 1.17 20.02 -18.44
N VAL A 52 0.73 21.16 -17.86
CA VAL A 52 1.60 22.06 -17.10
C VAL A 52 1.57 21.73 -15.61
N ILE A 53 0.38 21.61 -15.02
CA ILE A 53 0.20 21.45 -13.57
C ILE A 53 0.73 20.10 -13.10
N SER A 54 0.45 19.01 -13.81
CA SER A 54 0.89 17.66 -13.41
C SER A 54 2.42 17.52 -13.31
N PRO A 55 3.22 17.88 -14.33
CA PRO A 55 4.67 17.85 -14.21
C PRO A 55 5.21 18.89 -13.24
N ALA A 56 4.58 20.07 -13.09
CA ALA A 56 4.99 21.05 -12.09
C ALA A 56 4.85 20.51 -10.66
N ILE A 57 3.70 19.89 -10.33
CA ILE A 57 3.49 19.23 -9.02
C ILE A 57 4.49 18.09 -8.83
N THR A 58 4.70 17.28 -9.86
CA THR A 58 5.65 16.17 -9.82
C THR A 58 7.07 16.66 -9.55
N LEU A 59 7.50 17.71 -10.27
CA LEU A 59 8.82 18.30 -10.09
C LEU A 59 8.98 18.91 -8.70
N TYR A 60 7.98 19.65 -8.22
CA TYR A 60 7.96 20.16 -6.86
C TYR A 60 8.11 19.03 -5.83
N TRP A 61 7.36 17.94 -5.99
CA TRP A 61 7.44 16.77 -5.11
C TRP A 61 8.83 16.11 -5.15
N VAL A 62 9.43 15.95 -6.33
CA VAL A 62 10.79 15.41 -6.48
C VAL A 62 11.80 16.31 -5.77
N LEU A 63 11.78 17.62 -6.02
CA LEU A 63 12.69 18.58 -5.41
C LEU A 63 12.52 18.63 -3.89
N HIS A 64 11.28 18.56 -3.40
CA HIS A 64 10.97 18.49 -1.97
C HIS A 64 11.57 17.24 -1.31
N ASN A 65 11.39 16.06 -1.92
CA ASN A 65 11.95 14.82 -1.40
C ASN A 65 13.48 14.81 -1.45
N LEU A 66 14.06 15.36 -2.52
CA LEU A 66 15.51 15.52 -2.63
C LEU A 66 16.06 16.45 -1.54
N ALA A 67 15.37 17.55 -1.24
CA ALA A 67 15.74 18.45 -0.15
C ALA A 67 15.69 17.74 1.20
N ILE A 68 14.63 16.97 1.47
CA ILE A 68 14.54 16.13 2.67
C ILE A 68 15.70 15.13 2.74
N PHE A 69 16.02 14.47 1.63
CA PHE A 69 17.12 13.50 1.55
C PHE A 69 18.48 14.15 1.81
N LYS A 70 18.76 15.32 1.20
CA LYS A 70 19.99 16.08 1.44
C LYS A 70 20.13 16.50 2.90
N LEU A 71 19.02 16.89 3.54
CA LEU A 71 19.02 17.32 4.95
C LEU A 71 19.14 16.15 5.93
N LYS A 72 18.46 15.04 5.69
CA LYS A 72 18.37 13.92 6.64
C LYS A 72 19.36 12.79 6.33
N GLY A 73 19.98 12.81 5.16
CA GLY A 73 20.84 11.74 4.68
C GLY A 73 20.07 10.44 4.38
N PRO A 74 20.80 9.36 4.03
CA PRO A 74 20.23 8.04 3.89
C PRO A 74 19.58 7.58 5.21
N ARG A 75 18.43 6.91 5.12
CA ARG A 75 17.79 6.29 6.30
C ARG A 75 18.60 5.05 6.68
N LEU A 76 19.61 5.25 7.54
CA LEU A 76 20.52 4.19 7.99
C LEU A 76 19.95 3.32 9.11
N ARG A 77 18.80 3.71 9.68
CA ARG A 77 18.14 2.98 10.76
C ARG A 77 16.71 2.66 10.36
N LEU A 78 16.51 1.53 9.69
CA LEU A 78 15.21 0.86 9.80
C LEU A 78 15.12 0.35 11.23
N PRO A 79 13.97 0.50 11.92
CA PRO A 79 13.72 -0.26 13.13
C PRO A 79 14.01 -1.72 12.81
N GLU A 80 14.85 -2.35 13.62
CA GLU A 80 15.04 -3.79 13.54
C GLU A 80 13.65 -4.42 13.62
N ALA A 81 13.23 -5.07 12.54
CA ALA A 81 11.93 -5.69 12.51
C ALA A 81 11.95 -6.72 13.65
N LYS A 82 11.13 -6.51 14.69
CA LYS A 82 10.95 -7.51 15.72
C LYS A 82 10.51 -8.78 15.01
N ALA A 83 11.40 -9.78 14.97
CA ALA A 83 11.12 -11.08 14.35
C ALA A 83 10.01 -11.84 15.09
N GLU A 84 9.57 -11.32 16.23
CA GLU A 84 8.48 -11.83 17.05
C GLU A 84 7.13 -11.46 16.44
N TYR A 85 6.70 -12.22 15.43
CA TYR A 85 5.34 -12.17 14.92
C TYR A 85 4.42 -13.04 15.78
N LEU A 86 4.15 -12.58 17.00
CA LEU A 86 3.36 -13.32 18.01
C LEU A 86 1.85 -13.26 17.78
N GLN A 87 1.38 -12.22 17.10
CA GLN A 87 -0.03 -12.02 16.78
C GLN A 87 -0.17 -11.52 15.34
N ASP A 88 -1.25 -11.95 14.68
CA ASP A 88 -1.59 -11.44 13.36
C ASP A 88 -2.28 -10.06 13.44
N TRP A 89 -2.57 -9.49 12.27
CA TRP A 89 -3.23 -8.18 12.17
C TRP A 89 -4.65 -8.16 12.77
N ALA A 90 -5.26 -9.32 12.96
CA ALA A 90 -6.58 -9.49 13.57
C ALA A 90 -6.46 -9.83 15.08
N GLY A 91 -5.27 -9.74 15.67
CA GLY A 91 -5.00 -10.04 17.08
C GLY A 91 -4.95 -11.54 17.41
N ARG A 92 -4.96 -12.43 16.41
CA ARG A 92 -4.94 -13.88 16.64
C ARG A 92 -3.54 -14.32 17.02
N PRO A 93 -3.37 -15.19 18.04
CA PRO A 93 -2.07 -15.75 18.37
C PRO A 93 -1.49 -16.52 17.17
N VAL A 94 -0.23 -16.27 16.85
CA VAL A 94 0.49 -16.97 15.79
C VAL A 94 1.34 -18.07 16.41
N VAL A 95 1.18 -19.29 15.89
CA VAL A 95 1.98 -20.45 16.26
C VAL A 95 2.78 -20.87 15.05
N ALA A 96 4.10 -20.73 15.15
CA ALA A 96 5.03 -20.96 14.06
C ALA A 96 6.40 -21.36 14.60
N ASP A 97 7.00 -22.38 14.00
CA ASP A 97 8.44 -22.64 14.13
C ASP A 97 9.18 -21.89 13.01
N TRP A 98 9.58 -20.66 13.31
CA TRP A 98 10.23 -19.78 12.33
C TRP A 98 11.55 -20.32 11.81
N THR A 99 12.26 -21.15 12.58
CA THR A 99 13.52 -21.76 12.16
C THR A 99 13.27 -22.78 11.06
N THR A 100 12.30 -23.67 11.27
CA THR A 100 11.92 -24.69 10.28
C THR A 100 11.23 -24.07 9.06
N LEU A 101 10.41 -23.03 9.24
CA LEU A 101 9.74 -22.33 8.13
C LEU A 101 10.71 -21.58 7.22
N ARG A 102 11.83 -21.08 7.75
CA ARG A 102 12.83 -20.34 6.94
C ARG A 102 13.46 -21.19 5.85
N THR A 103 13.56 -22.50 6.07
CA THR A 103 14.13 -23.47 5.13
C THR A 103 13.07 -24.32 4.44
N ALA A 104 11.78 -24.09 4.73
CA ALA A 104 10.69 -24.87 4.16
C ALA A 104 10.45 -24.54 2.69
N ARG A 105 10.37 -25.57 1.85
CA ARG A 105 10.00 -25.42 0.44
C ARG A 105 8.56 -24.94 0.25
N ILE A 106 7.66 -25.39 1.13
CA ILE A 106 6.24 -25.04 1.11
C ILE A 106 5.79 -24.78 2.55
N THR A 107 5.21 -23.60 2.77
CA THR A 107 4.56 -23.21 4.03
C THR A 107 3.05 -23.18 3.84
N VAL A 108 2.33 -23.88 4.70
CA VAL A 108 0.87 -23.84 4.79
C VAL A 108 0.47 -22.98 5.97
N ILE A 109 -0.42 -22.03 5.71
CA ILE A 109 -0.96 -21.13 6.72
C ILE A 109 -2.44 -21.45 6.88
N GLY A 110 -2.85 -21.75 8.11
CA GLY A 110 -4.23 -22.05 8.44
C GLY A 110 -4.65 -21.36 9.73
N VAL A 111 -5.95 -21.44 10.02
CA VAL A 111 -6.51 -21.00 11.29
C VAL A 111 -7.19 -22.20 11.94
N VAL A 112 -6.78 -22.53 13.16
CA VAL A 112 -7.36 -23.62 13.97
C VAL A 112 -7.53 -23.09 15.39
N ASP A 113 -8.69 -23.31 16.00
CA ASP A 113 -9.00 -22.88 17.37
C ASP A 113 -8.65 -21.41 17.66
N SER A 114 -9.00 -20.53 16.72
CA SER A 114 -8.73 -19.08 16.78
C SER A 114 -7.24 -18.69 16.82
N ARG A 115 -6.34 -19.61 16.46
CA ARG A 115 -4.89 -19.37 16.32
C ARG A 115 -4.47 -19.50 14.87
N LYS A 116 -3.55 -18.65 14.44
CA LYS A 116 -2.96 -18.72 13.10
C LYS A 116 -1.75 -19.64 13.13
N LEU A 117 -1.81 -20.75 12.42
CA LEU A 117 -0.78 -21.78 12.40
C LEU A 117 0.00 -21.73 11.09
N TYR A 118 1.31 -21.74 11.21
CA TYR A 118 2.23 -21.85 10.08
C TYR A 118 2.95 -23.19 10.20
N ARG A 119 2.78 -24.05 9.19
CA ARG A 119 3.37 -25.39 9.15
C ARG A 119 4.09 -25.63 7.83
N CYS A 120 5.20 -26.35 7.88
CA CYS A 120 5.84 -26.84 6.68
C CYS A 120 4.99 -27.99 6.13
N LEU A 121 4.70 -27.96 4.83
CA LEU A 121 4.23 -29.17 4.16
C LEU A 121 5.47 -30.05 3.98
N ALA A 122 5.59 -31.12 4.77
CA ALA A 122 6.55 -32.16 4.44
C ALA A 122 6.23 -32.62 3.01
N PRO A 123 7.24 -32.78 2.12
CA PRO A 123 7.01 -33.44 0.85
C PRO A 123 6.30 -34.75 1.18
N ARG A 124 5.11 -34.95 0.61
CA ARG A 124 4.44 -36.24 0.69
C ARG A 124 5.48 -37.24 0.21
N SER A 125 6.00 -38.09 1.11
CA SER A 125 6.77 -39.25 0.67
C SER A 125 5.78 -40.03 -0.17
N VAL A 126 5.89 -39.88 -1.49
CA VAL A 126 5.22 -40.78 -2.41
C VAL A 126 5.90 -42.10 -2.14
N ASP A 127 5.31 -42.90 -1.27
CA ASP A 127 5.73 -44.26 -1.06
C ASP A 127 5.55 -44.96 -2.41
N PRO A 128 6.62 -45.43 -3.07
CA PRO A 128 6.53 -46.03 -4.40
C PRO A 128 5.62 -47.28 -4.43
N GLY A 129 5.22 -47.79 -3.26
CA GLY A 129 4.38 -48.98 -3.10
C GLY A 129 2.87 -48.78 -3.34
N VAL A 130 2.33 -47.56 -3.37
CA VAL A 130 0.86 -47.37 -3.48
C VAL A 130 0.38 -47.23 -4.93
N SER A 131 1.30 -47.14 -5.90
CA SER A 131 0.97 -47.09 -7.34
C SER A 131 0.41 -48.40 -7.92
N ARG A 132 0.21 -49.46 -7.10
CA ARG A 132 -0.39 -50.74 -7.53
C ARG A 132 -1.82 -51.00 -7.02
N LEU A 133 -2.46 -50.06 -6.31
CA LEU A 133 -3.83 -50.25 -5.80
C LEU A 133 -4.93 -49.60 -6.66
N PHE A 134 -4.58 -48.85 -7.71
CA PHE A 134 -5.53 -48.32 -8.70
C PHE A 134 -5.17 -48.73 -10.13
N GLY A 135 -4.66 -49.96 -10.28
CA GLY A 135 -4.57 -50.64 -11.57
C GLY A 135 -5.45 -51.87 -11.56
N LYS A 136 -6.73 -51.70 -11.97
CA LYS A 136 -7.55 -52.67 -12.71
C LYS A 136 -8.99 -52.19 -12.83
N GLY A 137 -9.49 -52.19 -14.07
CA GLY A 137 -10.85 -51.87 -14.49
C GLY A 137 -10.83 -51.21 -15.85
#